data_AF-A0A7I9UYD0-F1
#
_entry.id   AF-A0A7I9UYD0-F1
#
_cell.length_a   1.000
_cell.length_b   1.000
_cell.length_c   1.000
_cell.angle_alpha   90.00
_cell.angle_beta   90.00
_cell.angle_gamma   90.00
#
_symmetry.space_group_name_H-M   'P 1'
#
loop_
_entity.id
_entity.type
_entity.pdbx_description
1 polymer ?
#
loop_
_entity_poly.entity_id
_entity_poly.type
_entity_poly.pdbx_seq_one_letter_code
_entity_poly.pdbx_strand_id
1 'polypeptide(L)'
;MTGSLSTHKPSRCAGFRSGRLALHVDAVISVLAGIAVIVLGLVHTVMPTAVHAVVGVALAAWGVALWLAPARWPLRAVLAVVTAVNIVALIALVVVVAVASGDLRWLALVGALVVVIIGIWEWLALRKTQGPVGETR
;
A
#
# COMPACT_ATOMS: atom_id res chain seq x y z
N MET A 1 12.36 -38.73 7.67
CA MET A 1 13.23 -37.62 7.22
C MET A 1 12.58 -37.00 5.98
N THR A 2 11.89 -35.87 6.13
CA THR A 2 11.34 -35.13 4.98
C THR A 2 12.50 -34.46 4.25
N GLY A 3 12.90 -35.03 3.11
CA GLY A 3 13.91 -34.43 2.24
C GLY A 3 13.47 -33.02 1.87
N SER A 4 14.35 -32.02 2.09
CA SER A 4 14.09 -30.69 1.59
C SER A 4 13.98 -30.76 0.07
N LEU A 5 12.86 -30.31 -0.48
CA LEU A 5 12.72 -30.09 -1.91
C LEU A 5 13.92 -29.25 -2.38
N SER A 6 14.62 -29.69 -3.43
CA SER A 6 15.83 -29.04 -3.97
C SER A 6 15.63 -27.57 -4.37
N THR A 7 14.38 -27.10 -4.40
CA THR A 7 13.96 -25.73 -4.69
C THR A 7 13.66 -24.89 -3.44
N HIS A 8 13.74 -25.44 -2.23
CA HIS A 8 13.44 -24.75 -0.99
C HIS A 8 14.61 -23.84 -0.55
N LYS A 9 14.61 -22.60 -1.02
CA LYS A 9 15.49 -21.53 -0.50
C LYS A 9 14.79 -20.81 0.67
N PRO A 10 15.19 -21.03 1.95
CA PRO A 10 14.49 -20.48 3.12
C PRO A 10 14.45 -18.94 3.14
N SER A 11 15.48 -18.27 2.61
CA SER A 11 15.51 -16.81 2.44
C SER A 11 14.43 -16.30 1.49
N ARG A 12 14.14 -17.03 0.41
CA ARG A 12 13.10 -16.71 -0.55
C ARG A 12 11.71 -16.91 0.04
N CYS A 13 11.51 -17.99 0.81
CA CYS A 13 10.27 -18.25 1.54
C CYS A 13 9.98 -17.18 2.62
N ALA A 14 11.00 -16.70 3.33
CA ALA A 14 10.88 -15.59 4.26
C ALA A 14 10.49 -14.28 3.56
N GLY A 15 11.08 -13.99 2.39
CA GLY A 15 10.72 -12.84 1.55
C GLY A 15 9.25 -12.87 1.08
N PHE A 16 8.75 -14.03 0.68
CA PHE A 16 7.33 -14.19 0.33
C PHE A 16 6.39 -14.00 1.53
N ARG A 17 6.77 -14.45 2.74
CA ARG A 17 5.99 -14.16 3.96
C ARG A 17 5.98 -12.67 4.28
N SER A 18 7.13 -11.99 4.22
CA SER A 18 7.18 -10.55 4.48
C SER A 18 6.42 -9.72 3.44
N GLY A 19 6.48 -10.12 2.17
CA GLY A 19 5.70 -9.46 1.11
C GLY A 19 4.19 -9.66 1.26
N ARG A 20 3.76 -10.85 1.70
CA ARG A 20 2.35 -11.11 2.00
C ARG A 20 1.89 -10.37 3.25
N LEU A 21 2.74 -10.23 4.26
CA LEU A 21 2.46 -9.39 5.42
C LEU A 21 2.28 -7.92 5.00
N ALA A 22 3.18 -7.39 4.16
CA ALA A 22 3.10 -6.03 3.65
C ALA A 22 1.75 -5.75 2.96
N LEU A 23 1.28 -6.66 2.10
CA LEU A 23 -0.02 -6.54 1.43
C LEU A 23 -1.21 -6.56 2.39
N HIS A 24 -1.21 -7.41 3.41
CA HIS A 24 -2.30 -7.42 4.39
C HIS A 24 -2.30 -6.16 5.26
N VAL A 25 -1.12 -5.65 5.61
CA VAL A 25 -1.00 -4.39 6.35
C VAL A 25 -1.53 -3.23 5.50
N ASP A 26 -1.14 -3.15 4.23
CA ASP A 26 -1.61 -2.12 3.31
C ASP A 26 -3.11 -2.21 3.03
N ALA A 27 -3.64 -3.44 2.94
CA ALA A 27 -5.08 -3.69 2.86
C ALA A 27 -5.84 -3.12 4.08
N VAL A 28 -5.36 -3.40 5.29
CA VAL A 28 -5.97 -2.91 6.53
C VAL A 28 -5.89 -1.38 6.60
N ILE A 29 -4.72 -0.81 6.31
CA ILE A 29 -4.52 0.65 6.33
C ILE A 29 -5.46 1.32 5.32
N SER A 30 -5.58 0.78 4.11
CA SER A 30 -6.44 1.31 3.05
C SER A 30 -7.92 1.29 3.45
N VAL A 31 -8.39 0.20 4.10
CA VAL A 31 -9.76 0.13 4.64
C VAL A 31 -9.98 1.16 5.74
N LEU A 32 -9.07 1.25 6.72
CA LEU A 32 -9.18 2.20 7.83
C LEU A 32 -9.12 3.65 7.34
N ALA A 33 -8.24 3.96 6.39
CA ALA A 33 -8.14 5.26 5.76
C ALA A 33 -9.42 5.60 5.01
N GLY A 34 -9.99 4.65 4.26
CA GLY A 34 -11.26 4.83 3.57
C GLY A 34 -12.41 5.19 4.53
N ILE A 35 -12.54 4.45 5.63
CA ILE A 35 -13.52 4.73 6.68
C ILE A 35 -13.27 6.11 7.30
N ALA A 36 -12.01 6.42 7.64
CA ALA A 36 -11.64 7.70 8.24
C ALA A 36 -11.97 8.88 7.33
N VAL A 37 -11.76 8.76 6.01
CA VAL A 37 -12.12 9.81 5.04
C VAL A 37 -13.64 10.01 4.98
N ILE A 38 -14.44 8.94 5.03
CA ILE A 38 -15.90 9.06 5.08
C ILE A 38 -16.34 9.77 6.36
N VAL A 39 -15.83 9.33 7.52
CA VAL A 39 -16.13 9.96 8.82
C VAL A 39 -15.70 11.41 8.84
N LEU A 40 -14.51 11.73 8.32
CA LEU A 40 -14.02 13.10 8.21
C LEU A 40 -14.99 13.95 7.38
N GLY A 41 -15.49 13.45 6.25
CA GLY A 41 -16.45 14.20 5.42
C GLY A 41 -17.82 14.44 6.06
N LEU A 42 -18.15 13.69 7.11
CA LEU A 42 -19.36 13.88 7.92
C LEU A 42 -19.15 14.90 9.05
N VAL A 43 -17.93 15.00 9.58
CA VAL A 43 -17.61 15.84 10.75
C VAL A 43 -16.97 17.18 10.34
N HIS A 44 -16.20 17.20 9.25
CA HIS A 44 -15.45 18.36 8.76
C HIS A 44 -15.52 18.47 7.23
N THR A 45 -15.98 19.62 6.74
CA THR A 45 -16.16 19.90 5.30
C THR A 45 -14.92 20.52 4.67
N VAL A 46 -13.77 19.85 4.77
CA VAL A 46 -12.52 20.29 4.10
C VAL A 46 -12.57 20.14 2.57
N MET A 47 -13.48 19.30 2.07
CA MET A 47 -13.85 19.12 0.67
C MET A 47 -15.33 18.72 0.60
N PRO A 48 -16.00 18.75 -0.58
CA PRO A 48 -17.39 18.36 -0.69
C PRO A 48 -17.62 16.94 -0.16
N THR A 49 -18.71 16.70 0.56
CA THR A 49 -19.03 15.40 1.17
C THR A 49 -19.08 14.26 0.14
N ALA A 50 -19.55 14.55 -1.07
CA ALA A 50 -19.53 13.60 -2.18
C ALA A 50 -18.10 13.14 -2.54
N VAL A 51 -17.12 14.04 -2.48
CA VAL A 51 -15.71 13.72 -2.75
C VAL A 51 -15.14 12.86 -1.63
N HIS A 52 -15.43 13.16 -0.36
CA HIS A 52 -15.06 12.29 0.77
C HIS A 52 -15.64 10.88 0.61
N ALA A 53 -16.92 10.77 0.25
CA ALA A 53 -17.57 9.48 0.05
C ALA A 53 -16.92 8.68 -1.08
N VAL A 54 -16.67 9.30 -2.24
CA VAL A 54 -16.03 8.63 -3.38
C VAL A 54 -14.61 8.18 -3.04
N VAL A 55 -13.79 9.06 -2.48
CA VAL A 55 -12.40 8.75 -2.12
C VAL A 55 -12.36 7.66 -1.03
N GLY A 56 -13.19 7.78 -0.01
CA GLY A 56 -13.24 6.84 1.09
C GLY A 56 -13.69 5.44 0.66
N VAL A 57 -14.74 5.36 -0.18
CA VAL A 57 -15.19 4.08 -0.76
C VAL A 57 -14.13 3.48 -1.67
N ALA A 58 -13.47 4.28 -2.50
CA ALA A 58 -12.40 3.80 -3.38
C ALA A 58 -11.22 3.21 -2.59
N LEU A 59 -10.79 3.88 -1.52
CA LEU A 59 -9.73 3.37 -0.62
C LEU A 59 -10.15 2.09 0.10
N ALA A 60 -11.39 2.02 0.60
CA ALA A 60 -11.88 0.83 1.26
C ALA A 60 -11.99 -0.35 0.28
N ALA A 61 -12.52 -0.12 -0.93
CA ALA A 61 -12.59 -1.13 -1.98
C ALA A 61 -11.20 -1.61 -2.41
N TRP A 62 -10.23 -0.69 -2.52
CA TRP A 62 -8.83 -1.03 -2.78
C TRP A 62 -8.25 -1.93 -1.70
N GLY A 63 -8.42 -1.57 -0.42
CA GLY A 63 -7.95 -2.39 0.69
C GLY A 63 -8.59 -3.79 0.72
N VAL A 64 -9.90 -3.89 0.45
CA VAL A 64 -10.60 -5.18 0.32
C VAL A 64 -10.06 -5.99 -0.86
N ALA A 65 -9.80 -5.36 -2.01
CA ALA A 65 -9.22 -6.03 -3.17
C ALA A 65 -7.81 -6.57 -2.87
N LEU A 66 -6.99 -5.81 -2.13
CA LEU A 66 -5.68 -6.27 -1.68
C LEU A 66 -5.77 -7.44 -0.69
N TRP A 67 -6.74 -7.40 0.22
CA TRP A 67 -6.99 -8.50 1.16
C TRP A 67 -7.40 -9.79 0.44
N LEU A 68 -8.22 -9.66 -0.61
CA LEU A 68 -8.72 -10.78 -1.41
C LEU A 68 -7.79 -11.17 -2.57
N ALA A 69 -6.64 -10.48 -2.73
CA ALA A 69 -5.70 -10.73 -3.81
C ALA A 69 -5.34 -12.24 -3.85
N PRO A 70 -5.70 -12.97 -4.93
CA PRO A 70 -5.65 -14.42 -4.91
C PRO A 70 -4.22 -14.91 -4.67
N ALA A 71 -4.04 -15.90 -3.78
CA ALA A 71 -2.72 -16.44 -3.46
C ALA A 71 -1.96 -17.03 -4.67
N ARG A 72 -2.68 -17.29 -5.76
CA ARG A 72 -2.19 -17.78 -7.06
C ARG A 72 -1.56 -16.69 -7.95
N TRP A 73 -1.77 -15.41 -7.65
CA TRP A 73 -1.13 -14.32 -8.39
C TRP A 73 0.33 -14.17 -7.96
N PRO A 74 1.26 -13.86 -8.89
CA PRO A 74 2.66 -13.67 -8.53
C PRO A 74 2.76 -12.47 -7.59
N LEU A 75 3.08 -12.72 -6.31
CA LEU A 75 3.18 -11.72 -5.24
C LEU A 75 3.98 -10.47 -5.66
N ARG A 76 5.01 -10.67 -6.50
CA ARG A 76 5.84 -9.60 -7.07
C ARG A 76 5.05 -8.65 -7.97
N ALA A 77 4.16 -9.15 -8.81
CA ALA A 77 3.33 -8.32 -9.68
C ALA A 77 2.31 -7.53 -8.86
N VAL A 78 1.71 -8.16 -7.85
CA VAL A 78 0.79 -7.48 -6.93
C VAL A 78 1.53 -6.36 -6.21
N LEU A 79 2.65 -6.65 -5.54
CA LEU A 79 3.46 -5.63 -4.86
C LEU A 79 3.92 -4.52 -5.80
N ALA A 80 4.33 -4.82 -7.04
CA ALA A 80 4.74 -3.80 -8.00
C ALA A 80 3.58 -2.87 -8.39
N VAL A 81 2.38 -3.41 -8.58
CA VAL A 81 1.17 -2.62 -8.86
C VAL A 81 0.81 -1.75 -7.65
N VAL A 82 0.84 -2.31 -6.44
CA VAL A 82 0.55 -1.53 -5.23
C VAL A 82 1.55 -0.40 -5.05
N THR A 83 2.85 -0.67 -5.21
CA THR A 83 3.87 0.38 -5.15
C THR A 83 3.67 1.45 -6.23
N ALA A 84 3.27 1.07 -7.45
CA ALA A 84 2.95 2.05 -8.48
C ALA A 84 1.75 2.94 -8.11
N VAL A 85 0.69 2.35 -7.54
CA VAL A 85 -0.49 3.08 -7.05
C VAL A 85 -0.11 4.02 -5.91
N ASN A 86 0.73 3.57 -4.98
CA ASN A 86 1.23 4.39 -3.87
C ASN A 86 2.08 5.57 -4.37
N ILE A 87 2.90 5.38 -5.41
CA ILE A 87 3.63 6.49 -6.05
C ILE A 87 2.66 7.50 -6.66
N VAL A 88 1.62 7.05 -7.37
CA VAL A 88 0.60 7.95 -7.94
C VAL A 88 -0.14 8.71 -6.83
N ALA A 89 -0.51 8.04 -5.74
CA ALA A 89 -1.14 8.67 -4.59
C ALA A 89 -0.22 9.72 -3.94
N LEU A 90 1.07 9.41 -3.79
CA LEU A 90 2.06 10.34 -3.27
C LEU A 90 2.17 11.60 -4.16
N ILE A 91 2.24 11.43 -5.49
CA ILE A 91 2.28 12.55 -6.43
C ILE A 91 1.04 13.42 -6.27
N ALA A 92 -0.15 12.81 -6.22
CA ALA A 92 -1.40 13.54 -6.01
C ALA A 92 -1.40 14.33 -4.70
N LEU A 93 -0.92 13.74 -3.60
CA LEU A 93 -0.81 14.41 -2.31
C LEU A 93 0.17 15.58 -2.35
N VAL A 94 1.32 15.43 -3.02
CA VAL A 94 2.29 16.52 -3.22
C VAL A 94 1.67 17.68 -4.01
N VAL A 95 0.90 17.38 -5.07
CA VAL A 95 0.16 18.40 -5.82
C VAL A 95 -0.83 19.12 -4.90
N VAL A 96 -1.59 18.39 -4.08
CA VAL A 96 -2.52 18.98 -3.11
C VAL A 96 -1.77 19.87 -2.11
N VAL A 97 -0.62 19.44 -1.58
CA VAL A 97 0.20 20.27 -0.67
C VAL A 97 0.67 21.56 -1.33
N ALA A 98 0.99 21.52 -2.62
CA ALA A 98 1.46 22.68 -3.38
C ALA A 98 0.36 23.71 -3.64
N VAL A 99 -0.90 23.27 -3.81
CA VAL A 99 -2.03 24.12 -4.23
C VAL A 99 -3.03 24.44 -3.13
N ALA A 100 -3.12 23.62 -2.09
CA ALA A 100 -4.07 23.80 -0.98
C ALA A 100 -3.53 24.72 0.12
N SER A 101 -4.45 25.28 0.90
CA SER A 101 -4.16 26.09 2.09
C SER A 101 -4.97 25.60 3.30
N GLY A 102 -4.56 26.03 4.50
CA GLY A 102 -5.22 25.65 5.75
C GLY A 102 -5.11 24.17 6.08
N ASP A 103 -6.14 23.61 6.71
CA ASP A 103 -6.17 22.25 7.24
C ASP A 103 -5.96 21.18 6.16
N LEU A 104 -6.46 21.42 4.95
CA LEU A 104 -6.32 20.49 3.83
C LEU A 104 -4.85 20.26 3.43
N ARG A 105 -4.02 21.31 3.51
CA ARG A 105 -2.57 21.20 3.23
C ARG A 105 -1.86 20.35 4.29
N TRP A 106 -2.20 20.54 5.57
CA TRP A 106 -1.62 19.76 6.66
C TRP A 106 -2.06 18.30 6.61
N LEU A 107 -3.34 18.04 6.34
CA LEU A 107 -3.85 16.70 6.14
C LEU A 107 -3.17 15.99 4.96
N ALA A 108 -2.95 16.71 3.84
CA ALA A 108 -2.24 16.17 2.69
C ALA A 108 -0.75 15.86 2.99
N LEU A 109 -0.08 16.68 3.80
CA LEU A 109 1.29 16.42 4.26
C LEU A 109 1.37 15.16 5.14
N VAL A 110 0.46 15.02 6.10
CA VAL A 110 0.40 13.82 6.96
C VAL A 110 0.11 12.58 6.12
N GLY A 111 -0.84 12.66 5.18
CA GLY A 111 -1.13 11.59 4.23
C GLY A 111 0.10 11.21 3.40
N ALA A 112 0.82 12.21 2.86
CA ALA A 112 2.02 11.97 2.07
C ALA A 112 3.11 11.24 2.87
N LEU A 113 3.30 11.64 4.13
CA LEU A 113 4.25 10.98 5.03
C LEU A 113 3.89 9.50 5.25
N VAL A 114 2.62 9.19 5.48
CA VAL A 114 2.14 7.81 5.64
C VAL A 114 2.40 7.00 4.38
N VAL A 115 2.07 7.53 3.19
CA VAL A 115 2.31 6.85 1.91
C VAL A 115 3.79 6.61 1.66
N VAL A 116 4.68 7.55 2.01
CA VAL A 116 6.14 7.35 1.90
C VAL A 116 6.61 6.20 2.78
N ILE A 117 6.15 6.14 4.04
CA ILE A 117 6.54 5.07 4.96
C ILE A 117 6.10 3.69 4.42
N ILE A 118 4.87 3.59 3.91
CA ILE A 118 4.34 2.38 3.29
C ILE A 118 5.17 2.02 2.04
N GLY A 119 5.43 2.99 1.16
CA GLY A 119 6.22 2.78 -0.06
C GLY A 119 7.63 2.27 0.23
N ILE A 120 8.30 2.79 1.27
CA ILE A 120 9.61 2.28 1.72
C ILE A 120 9.49 0.83 2.17
N TRP A 121 8.46 0.49 2.95
CA TRP A 121 8.24 -0.87 3.41
C TRP A 121 8.00 -1.84 2.25
N GLU A 122 7.14 -1.49 1.30
CA GLU A 122 6.85 -2.30 0.12
C GLU A 122 8.09 -2.50 -0.76
N TRP A 123 8.89 -1.44 -0.94
CA TRP A 123 10.16 -1.53 -1.65
C TRP A 123 11.11 -2.52 -1.01
N LEU A 124 11.23 -2.48 0.32
CA LEU A 124 12.03 -3.45 1.09
C LEU A 124 11.47 -4.87 0.95
N ALA A 125 10.14 -5.04 0.97
CA ALA A 125 9.49 -6.32 0.79
C ALA A 125 9.71 -6.88 -0.63
N LEU A 126 9.59 -6.05 -1.67
CA LEU A 126 9.88 -6.36 -3.06
C LEU A 126 11.32 -6.83 -3.22
N ARG A 127 12.31 -6.09 -2.70
CA ARG A 127 13.72 -6.49 -2.74
C ARG A 127 13.97 -7.84 -2.08
N LYS A 128 13.36 -8.09 -0.91
CA LYS A 128 13.46 -9.39 -0.22
C LYS A 128 12.88 -10.54 -1.05
N THR A 129 11.87 -10.27 -1.89
CA THR A 129 11.31 -11.31 -2.78
C THR A 129 12.18 -11.59 -4.00
N GLN A 130 13.12 -10.72 -4.37
CA GLN A 130 13.97 -10.84 -5.57
C GLN A 130 15.17 -11.79 -5.37
N GLY A 131 15.55 -12.12 -4.14
CA GLY A 131 16.78 -12.87 -3.82
C GLY A 131 18.02 -11.96 -3.87
N PRO A 132 19.18 -12.40 -3.36
CA PRO A 132 20.40 -11.61 -3.45
C PRO A 132 20.74 -11.31 -4.91
N VAL A 133 20.85 -10.02 -5.24
CA VAL A 133 21.35 -9.56 -6.54
C VAL A 133 22.82 -9.99 -6.61
N GLY A 134 23.11 -11.06 -7.36
CA GLY A 134 24.47 -11.58 -7.49
C GLY A 134 24.60 -13.11 -7.50
N GLU A 135 23.53 -13.88 -7.25
CA GLU A 135 23.56 -15.33 -7.48
C GLU A 135 23.27 -15.60 -8.97
N THR A 136 24.19 -15.13 -9.83
CA THR A 136 24.31 -15.63 -11.20
C THR A 136 24.54 -17.14 -11.12
N ARG A 137 23.78 -17.88 -11.94
CA ARG A 137 24.11 -19.27 -12.28
C ARG A 137 25.55 -19.39 -12.76
#